data_AF-A0A3L8GF89-F1
#
_entry.id   AF-A0A3L8GF89-F1
#
_cell.length_a   1.000
_cell.length_b   1.000
_cell.length_c   1.000
_cell.angle_alpha   90.00
_cell.angle_beta   90.00
_cell.angle_gamma   90.00
#
_symmetry.space_group_name_H-M   'P 1'
#
loop_
_entity.id
_entity.type
_entity.pdbx_description
1 polymer ?
#
loop_
_entity_poly.entity_id
_entity_poly.type
_entity_poly.pdbx_seq_one_letter_code
_entity_poly.pdbx_strand_id
1 'polypeptide(L)' 'MAFEPKKDKISKALSETITEAPKTQNNPRRKKAGRPAGKTKFPFQFTLKPQNREKLDEIAESQGFTTASAFLDDWIEKYK' A
#
# COMPACT_ATOMS: atom_id res chain seq x y z
N MET A 1 23.45 -35.04 29.02
CA MET A 1 22.22 -34.64 29.74
C MET A 1 21.04 -34.91 28.82
N ALA A 2 20.04 -35.66 29.28
CA ALA A 2 18.85 -36.02 28.50
C ALA A 2 17.81 -34.88 28.54
N PHE A 3 17.16 -34.60 27.41
CA PHE A 3 16.18 -33.53 27.28
C PHE A 3 14.82 -33.99 27.79
N GLU A 4 14.35 -33.43 28.92
CA GLU A 4 13.02 -33.72 29.45
C GLU A 4 11.94 -32.92 28.70
N PRO A 5 10.95 -33.59 28.07
CA PRO A 5 9.91 -32.88 27.32
C PRO A 5 8.87 -32.29 28.28
N LYS A 6 8.92 -30.96 28.49
CA LYS A 6 7.97 -30.19 29.30
C LYS A 6 6.61 -30.01 28.59
N LYS A 7 5.90 -31.11 28.35
CA LYS A 7 4.60 -31.13 27.65
C LYS A 7 3.51 -30.34 28.39
N ASP A 8 3.53 -30.35 29.72
CA ASP A 8 2.51 -29.70 30.56
C ASP A 8 2.57 -28.17 30.51
N LYS A 9 3.73 -27.59 30.19
CA LYS A 9 3.86 -26.15 29.99
C LYS A 9 3.33 -25.72 28.61
N ILE A 10 3.35 -26.62 27.64
CA ILE A 10 2.92 -26.37 26.27
C ILE A 10 1.39 -26.45 26.17
N SER A 11 0.78 -27.45 26.81
CA SER A 11 -0.69 -27.56 26.88
C SER A 11 -1.33 -26.35 27.55
N LYS A 12 -0.71 -25.84 28.62
CA LYS A 12 -1.18 -24.67 29.36
C LYS A 12 -1.12 -23.38 28.52
N ALA A 13 -0.05 -23.20 27.74
CA ALA A 13 0.09 -22.06 26.83
C ALA A 13 -0.90 -22.10 25.65
N LEU A 14 -1.25 -23.29 25.15
CA LEU A 14 -2.24 -23.47 24.09
C LEU A 14 -3.68 -23.26 24.59
N SER A 15 -3.96 -23.63 25.85
CA SER A 15 -5.30 -23.50 26.45
C SER A 15 -5.66 -22.08 26.89
N GLU A 16 -4.67 -21.20 27.10
CA GLU A 16 -4.90 -19.81 27.52
C GLU A 16 -5.25 -18.86 26.36
N THR A 17 -5.30 -19.36 25.13
CA THR A 17 -5.82 -18.62 23.97
C THR A 17 -7.14 -19.21 23.49
N ILE A 18 -8.17 -18.37 23.55
CA ILE A 18 -9.46 -18.36 22.83
C ILE A 18 -10.65 -18.36 23.81
N THR A 19 -10.85 -17.23 24.47
CA THR A 19 -12.19 -16.74 24.79
C THR A 19 -12.41 -15.46 24.00
N GLU A 20 -13.12 -15.64 22.89
CA GLU A 20 -13.86 -14.68 22.08
C GLU A 20 -13.09 -13.44 21.58
N ALA A 21 -12.68 -13.52 20.31
CA ALA A 21 -12.41 -12.34 19.50
C ALA A 21 -13.63 -11.40 19.60
N PRO A 22 -13.44 -10.11 19.97
CA PRO A 22 -14.53 -9.16 19.89
C PRO A 22 -14.97 -9.09 18.43
N LYS A 23 -16.28 -9.27 18.20
CA LYS A 23 -16.95 -9.01 16.93
C LYS A 23 -16.30 -7.78 16.30
N THR A 24 -15.75 -7.91 15.10
CA THR A 24 -15.32 -6.78 14.28
C THR A 24 -16.57 -6.00 13.89
N GLN A 25 -17.15 -5.26 14.83
CA GLN A 25 -17.91 -4.08 14.50
C GLN A 25 -16.91 -3.18 13.78
N ASN A 26 -17.27 -2.82 12.55
CA ASN A 26 -16.61 -1.80 11.76
C ASN A 26 -16.44 -0.55 12.62
N ASN A 27 -15.34 -0.50 13.37
CA ASN A 27 -14.91 0.69 14.04
C ASN A 27 -14.31 1.54 12.91
N PRO A 28 -14.92 2.66 12.50
CA PRO A 28 -14.25 3.57 11.58
C PRO A 28 -12.99 3.96 12.32
N ARG A 29 -11.85 3.39 11.91
CA ARG A 29 -10.54 3.59 12.54
C ARG A 29 -10.42 5.10 12.76
N ARG A 30 -10.63 5.54 14.00
CA ARG A 30 -10.50 6.94 14.38
C ARG A 30 -9.09 7.30 13.93
N LYS A 31 -8.99 8.10 12.86
CA LYS A 31 -7.71 8.53 12.31
C LYS A 31 -6.96 9.12 13.49
N LYS A 32 -5.82 8.53 13.88
CA LYS A 32 -4.94 9.16 14.87
C LYS A 32 -4.71 10.58 14.35
N ALA A 33 -5.10 11.59 15.13
CA ALA A 33 -4.85 12.98 14.78
C ALA A 33 -3.35 13.13 14.51
N GLY A 34 -2.98 13.56 13.30
CA GLY A 34 -1.60 13.65 12.84
C GLY A 34 -1.14 12.55 11.86
N ARG A 35 -1.96 11.53 11.55
CA ARG A 35 -1.66 10.68 10.39
C ARG A 35 -1.95 11.50 9.12
N PRO A 36 -0.96 11.75 8.23
CA PRO A 36 -1.25 12.41 6.97
C PRO A 36 -2.37 11.65 6.26
N ALA A 37 -3.24 12.40 5.56
CA ALA A 37 -4.29 11.80 4.74
C ALA A 37 -3.67 10.64 3.93
N GLY A 38 -4.39 9.52 3.82
CA GLY A 38 -3.89 8.33 3.12
C GLY A 38 -3.35 8.66 1.73
N LYS A 39 -2.62 7.71 1.12
CA LYS A 39 -1.98 7.86 -0.20
C LYS A 39 -2.90 8.66 -1.15
N THR A 40 -2.49 9.87 -1.50
CA THR A 40 -3.22 10.77 -2.41
C THR A 40 -3.04 10.36 -3.87
N LYS A 41 -2.01 9.55 -4.16
CA LYS A 41 -1.73 9.00 -5.48
C LYS A 41 -1.85 7.48 -5.45
N PHE A 42 -2.55 6.92 -6.44
CA PHE A 42 -2.67 5.49 -6.66
C PHE A 42 -1.87 5.09 -7.92
N PRO A 43 -1.17 3.95 -7.90
CA PRO A 43 -0.47 3.49 -9.09
C PRO A 43 -1.49 3.16 -10.18
N PHE A 44 -1.23 3.65 -11.39
CA PHE A 44 -2.03 3.37 -12.57
C PHE A 44 -1.12 2.78 -13.65
N GLN A 45 -1.50 1.65 -14.22
CA GLN A 45 -0.71 0.93 -15.22
C GLN A 45 -1.52 0.83 -16.51
N PHE A 46 -0.88 1.21 -17.62
CA PHE A 46 -1.42 1.04 -18.96
C PHE A 46 -0.33 0.44 -19.85
N THR A 47 -0.73 -0.20 -20.95
CA THR A 47 0.19 -0.73 -21.95
C THR A 47 0.19 0.18 -23.17
N LEU A 48 1.37 0.60 -23.61
CA LEU A 48 1.57 1.37 -24.84
C LEU A 48 2.43 0.57 -25.82
N LYS A 49 2.35 0.95 -27.10
CA LYS A 49 3.37 0.59 -28.09
C LYS A 49 4.73 1.16 -27.65
N PRO A 50 5.85 0.46 -27.89
CA PRO A 50 7.18 0.94 -27.49
C PRO A 50 7.49 2.36 -27.98
N GLN A 51 7.18 2.65 -29.25
CA GLN A 51 7.36 3.98 -29.85
C GLN A 51 6.56 5.08 -29.17
N ASN A 52 5.36 4.77 -28.67
CA ASN A 52 4.52 5.77 -28.00
C ASN A 52 5.03 6.05 -26.59
N ARG A 53 5.67 5.07 -25.95
CA ARG A 53 6.31 5.25 -24.65
C ARG A 53 7.50 6.20 -24.77
N GLU A 54 8.39 5.96 -25.73
CA GLU A 54 9.55 6.82 -25.98
C GLU A 54 9.13 8.26 -26.25
N LYS A 55 8.14 8.47 -27.12
CA LYS A 55 7.59 9.81 -27.38
C LYS A 55 7.02 10.48 -26.13
N LEU A 56 6.40 9.71 -25.24
CA LEU A 56 5.82 10.27 -24.02
C LEU A 56 6.92 10.71 -23.04
N ASP A 57 8.02 9.96 -22.96
CA ASP A 57 9.20 10.34 -22.19
C ASP A 57 9.87 11.59 -22.79
N GLU A 58 10.06 11.66 -24.12
CA GLU A 58 10.59 12.84 -24.81
C GLU A 58 9.73 14.10 -24.61
N ILE A 59 8.40 13.97 -24.70
CA ILE A 59 7.48 15.08 -24.46
C ILE A 59 7.60 15.56 -23.00
N ALA A 60 7.66 14.65 -22.04
CA ALA A 60 7.81 15.00 -20.63
C ALA A 60 9.12 15.76 -20.38
N GLU A 61 10.24 15.28 -20.93
CA GLU A 61 11.54 15.94 -20.84
C GLU A 61 11.53 17.33 -21.50
N SER A 62 10.92 17.45 -22.68
CA SER A 62 10.82 18.73 -23.41
C SER A 62 10.05 19.80 -22.64
N GLN A 63 9.11 19.39 -21.78
CA GLN A 63 8.33 20.28 -20.93
C GLN A 63 8.96 20.48 -19.54
N GLY A 64 10.14 19.91 -19.28
CA GLY A 64 10.87 20.05 -18.02
C GLY A 64 10.40 19.11 -16.90
N PHE A 65 9.62 18.08 -17.21
CA PHE A 65 9.22 17.07 -16.23
C PHE A 65 10.28 15.98 -16.09
N THR A 66 10.48 15.51 -14.86
CA THR A 66 11.42 14.40 -14.56
C THR A 66 10.85 13.03 -14.93
N THR A 67 9.52 12.89 -15.02
CA THR A 67 8.88 11.61 -15.33
C THR A 67 7.63 11.80 -16.16
N ALA A 68 7.37 10.83 -17.04
CA ALA A 68 6.10 10.60 -17.72
C ALA A 68 4.86 10.75 -16.82
N SER A 69 4.92 10.20 -15.60
CA SER A 69 3.80 10.25 -14.66
C SER A 69 3.50 11.67 -14.18
N ALA A 70 4.52 12.49 -13.93
CA ALA A 70 4.31 13.87 -13.51
C ALA A 70 3.74 14.74 -14.64
N PHE A 71 4.25 14.53 -15.86
CA PHE A 71 3.71 15.15 -17.07
C PHE A 71 2.23 14.79 -17.26
N LEU A 72 1.87 13.50 -17.15
CA LEU A 72 0.49 13.06 -17.31
C LEU A 72 -0.45 13.62 -16.22
N ASP A 73 0.00 13.67 -14.97
CA ASP A 73 -0.77 14.23 -13.84
C ASP A 73 -1.14 15.70 -14.14
N ASP A 74 -0.15 16.52 -14.48
CA ASP A 74 -0.33 17.96 -14.77
C ASP A 74 -1.08 18.20 -16.09
N TRP A 75 -0.85 17.37 -17.11
CA TRP A 75 -1.59 17.45 -18.37
C TRP A 75 -3.07 17.14 -18.17
N ILE A 76 -3.41 16.12 -17.37
CA ILE A 76 -4.80 15.74 -17.07
C ILE A 76 -5.47 16.83 -16.22
N GLU A 77 -4.76 17.43 -15.26
CA GLU A 77 -5.30 18.57 -14.47
C GLU A 77 -5.67 19.77 -15.36
N LYS A 78 -4.95 19.97 -16.45
CA LYS A 78 -5.19 21.04 -17.43
C LYS A 78 -6.18 20.65 -18.53
N TYR A 79 -6.49 19.37 -18.68
CA TYR A 79 -7.36 18.86 -19.73
C TYR A 79 -8.83 19.17 -19.40
N LYS A 80 -9.45 20.05 -20.20
CA LYS A 80 -10.84 20.50 -20.04
C LYS A 80 -11.57 20.52 -21.38
#